data_AF-A0A948GGX0-F1
#
_entry.id   AF-A0A948GGX0-F1
#
_cell.length_a   1.000
_cell.length_b   1.000
_cell.length_c   1.000
_cell.angle_alpha   90.00
_cell.angle_beta   90.00
_cell.angle_gamma   90.00
#
_symmetry.space_group_name_H-M   'P 1'
#
loop_
_entity.id
_entity.type
_entity.pdbx_description
1 polymer ?
#
loop_
_entity_poly.entity_id
_entity_poly.type
_entity_poly.pdbx_seq_one_letter_code
_entity_poly.pdbx_strand_id
1 'polypeptide(L)'
;MLDHQEKLLVVFTEDMLLNQLRRDGPKIEASFDRLCEKDLIELSAFLSRTCSLLYTGLKVAMRREDELRIACAQLLLNSSNSFGVAVAVLRMGYVLQPGIVIRSMLEAVSTSLHLLQKPGDLQSYQNHTLQSPKTMAAAKKALPPFGQLYGYFSDNFAHIGQLHKSVTPVREYTERHAALDVNLGFLRIAAWLLYVSAELAFNDLLDQPRYWQPVESGYKYDPSNAERDWMKSYFNLADVD
;
A
#
# COMPACT_ATOMS: atom_id res chain seq x y z
N MET A 1 10.14 -2.40 -37.74
CA MET A 1 8.87 -2.16 -38.45
C MET A 1 8.72 -0.65 -38.62
N LEU A 2 8.40 -0.16 -39.82
CA LEU A 2 8.18 1.28 -40.04
C LEU A 2 6.69 1.57 -39.80
N ASP A 3 6.37 2.46 -38.87
CA ASP A 3 5.02 3.00 -38.78
C ASP A 3 4.89 4.07 -39.88
N HIS A 4 4.18 3.72 -40.95
CA HIS A 4 4.00 4.58 -42.10
C HIS A 4 3.04 5.75 -41.85
N GLN A 5 2.22 5.69 -40.78
CA GLN A 5 1.30 6.78 -40.42
C GLN A 5 2.00 7.84 -39.56
N GLU A 6 2.77 7.41 -38.55
CA GLU A 6 3.44 8.31 -37.61
C GLU A 6 4.89 8.68 -38.03
N LYS A 7 5.40 8.10 -39.12
CA LYS A 7 6.81 8.21 -39.56
C LYS A 7 7.81 7.84 -38.45
N LEU A 8 7.42 6.95 -37.54
CA LEU A 8 8.27 6.46 -36.45
C LEU A 8 8.86 5.10 -36.84
N LEU A 9 10.19 4.98 -36.70
CA LEU A 9 10.87 3.70 -36.81
C LEU A 9 10.67 2.94 -35.49
N VAL A 10 9.80 1.92 -35.49
CA VAL A 10 9.62 1.04 -34.35
C VAL A 10 10.61 -0.13 -34.48
N VAL A 11 11.67 -0.08 -33.68
CA VAL A 11 12.72 -1.11 -33.67
C VAL A 11 12.44 -2.09 -32.53
N PHE A 12 12.19 -3.35 -32.88
CA PHE A 12 12.10 -4.45 -31.93
C PHE A 12 13.42 -5.21 -31.96
N THR A 13 13.98 -5.49 -30.79
CA THR A 13 15.26 -6.16 -30.62
C THR A 13 15.15 -7.27 -29.58
N GLU A 14 16.03 -8.27 -29.63
CA GLU A 14 16.02 -9.39 -28.66
C GLU A 14 16.37 -8.93 -27.23
N ASP A 15 16.94 -7.75 -27.07
CA ASP A 15 17.38 -7.15 -25.81
C ASP A 15 16.41 -6.07 -25.27
N MET A 16 15.18 -5.97 -25.78
CA MET A 16 14.20 -4.95 -25.35
C MET A 16 14.00 -4.89 -23.84
N LEU A 17 13.91 -6.04 -23.15
CA LEU A 17 13.81 -6.07 -21.69
C LEU A 17 15.06 -5.48 -21.02
N LEU A 18 16.26 -5.83 -21.51
CA LEU A 18 17.51 -5.30 -20.98
C LEU A 18 17.63 -3.79 -21.24
N ASN A 19 17.19 -3.32 -22.41
CA ASN A 19 17.14 -1.91 -22.74
C ASN A 19 16.18 -1.16 -21.82
N GLN A 20 14.98 -1.71 -21.58
CA GLN A 20 14.01 -1.15 -20.64
C GLN A 20 14.61 -1.03 -19.24
N LEU A 21 15.29 -2.06 -18.74
CA LEU A 21 15.83 -2.07 -17.37
C LEU A 21 17.10 -1.23 -17.20
N ARG A 22 17.99 -1.20 -18.20
CA ARG A 22 19.34 -0.62 -18.05
C ARG A 22 19.51 0.74 -18.71
N ARG A 23 18.81 1.00 -19.81
CA ARG A 23 18.96 2.24 -20.59
C ARG A 23 17.83 3.22 -20.31
N ASP A 24 16.59 2.73 -20.34
CA ASP A 24 15.41 3.59 -20.28
C ASP A 24 14.94 3.76 -18.83
N GLY A 25 14.91 2.68 -18.05
CA GLY A 25 14.55 2.66 -16.62
C GLY A 25 15.24 3.77 -15.80
N PRO A 26 16.58 3.86 -15.79
CA PRO A 26 17.27 4.90 -15.01
C PRO A 26 16.89 6.33 -15.39
N LYS A 27 16.53 6.60 -16.65
CA LYS A 27 16.08 7.93 -17.09
C LYS A 27 14.68 8.24 -16.56
N ILE A 28 13.78 7.26 -16.65
CA ILE A 28 12.41 7.36 -16.14
C ILE A 28 12.43 7.57 -14.63
N GLU A 29 13.19 6.75 -13.93
CA GLU A 29 13.40 6.85 -12.50
C GLU A 29 13.93 8.22 -12.08
N ALA A 30 14.97 8.73 -12.76
CA ALA A 30 15.50 10.06 -12.48
C ALA A 30 14.47 11.18 -12.76
N SER A 31 13.61 11.02 -13.77
CA SER A 31 12.53 11.96 -14.07
C SER A 31 11.43 11.95 -13.01
N PHE A 32 11.09 10.77 -12.47
CA PHE A 32 10.18 10.63 -11.35
C PHE A 32 10.75 11.29 -10.10
N ASP A 33 12.01 10.99 -9.75
CA ASP A 33 12.64 11.51 -8.54
C ASP A 33 12.64 13.03 -8.52
N ARG A 34 12.95 13.68 -9.66
CA ARG A 34 12.90 15.15 -9.78
C ARG A 34 11.52 15.74 -9.51
N LEU A 35 10.44 15.06 -9.88
CA LEU A 35 9.06 15.56 -9.75
C LEU A 35 8.40 15.19 -8.43
N CYS A 36 8.83 14.07 -7.82
CA CYS A 36 8.16 13.42 -6.71
C CYS A 36 9.02 13.31 -5.45
N GLU A 37 10.18 13.97 -5.38
CA GLU A 37 11.10 13.92 -4.24
C GLU A 37 10.39 14.19 -2.91
N LYS A 38 9.52 15.22 -2.87
CA LYS A 38 8.75 15.56 -1.67
C LYS A 38 7.81 14.42 -1.26
N ASP A 39 7.08 13.85 -2.21
CA ASP A 39 6.19 12.70 -1.95
C ASP A 39 6.99 11.49 -1.43
N LEU A 40 8.17 11.21 -2.00
CA LEU A 40 9.04 10.13 -1.56
C LEU A 40 9.53 10.34 -0.12
N ILE A 41 9.90 11.56 0.25
CA ILE A 41 10.31 11.90 1.61
C ILE A 41 9.16 11.67 2.61
N GLU A 42 7.94 12.11 2.26
CA GLU A 42 6.75 11.90 3.10
C GLU A 42 6.42 10.42 3.28
N LEU A 43 6.39 9.66 2.18
CA LEU A 43 6.15 8.22 2.20
C LEU A 43 7.22 7.47 3.00
N SER A 44 8.49 7.86 2.86
CA SER A 44 9.62 7.28 3.59
C SER A 44 9.50 7.53 5.10
N ALA A 45 9.07 8.73 5.52
CA ALA A 45 8.83 9.03 6.92
C ALA A 45 7.73 8.14 7.53
N PHE A 46 6.64 7.89 6.79
CA PHE A 46 5.59 6.97 7.23
C PHE A 46 6.08 5.53 7.32
N LEU A 47 6.74 5.03 6.28
CA LEU A 47 7.26 3.67 6.23
C LEU A 47 8.28 3.43 7.34
N SER A 48 9.16 4.40 7.61
CA SER A 48 10.15 4.33 8.68
C SER A 48 9.48 4.11 10.04
N ARG A 49 8.48 4.93 10.39
CA ARG A 49 7.73 4.79 11.65
C ARG A 49 7.05 3.42 11.76
N THR A 50 6.40 2.98 10.68
CA THR A 50 5.75 1.67 10.62
C THR A 50 6.75 0.53 10.84
N CYS A 51 7.85 0.52 10.10
CA CYS A 51 8.89 -0.50 10.21
C CYS A 51 9.53 -0.50 11.60
N SER A 52 9.82 0.66 12.18
CA SER A 52 10.33 0.77 13.56
C SER A 52 9.41 0.09 14.56
N LEU A 53 8.10 0.33 14.46
CA LEU A 53 7.11 -0.31 15.32
C LEU A 53 7.02 -1.81 15.07
N LEU A 54 6.98 -2.25 13.81
CA LEU A 54 6.89 -3.68 13.45
C LEU A 54 8.11 -4.48 13.89
N TYR A 55 9.34 -3.98 13.66
CA TYR A 55 10.55 -4.69 14.07
C TYR A 55 10.72 -4.74 15.59
N THR A 56 10.38 -3.66 16.29
CA THR A 56 10.40 -3.62 17.76
C THR A 56 9.32 -4.54 18.33
N GLY A 57 8.11 -4.43 17.81
CA GLY A 57 6.96 -5.26 18.16
C GLY A 57 7.19 -6.74 17.94
N LEU A 58 7.74 -7.13 16.79
CA LEU A 58 8.09 -8.52 16.51
C LEU A 58 9.09 -9.07 17.53
N LYS A 59 10.15 -8.32 17.86
CA LYS A 59 11.12 -8.75 18.87
C LYS A 59 10.47 -8.96 20.24
N VAL A 60 9.57 -8.06 20.64
CA VAL A 60 8.83 -8.19 21.91
C VAL A 60 7.89 -9.39 21.87
N ALA A 61 7.12 -9.56 20.79
CA ALA A 61 6.20 -10.67 20.62
C ALA A 61 6.91 -12.02 20.64
N MET A 62 8.07 -12.14 19.98
CA MET A 62 8.92 -13.34 20.03
C MET A 62 9.39 -13.67 21.45
N ARG A 63 9.80 -12.66 22.24
CA ARG A 63 10.20 -12.86 23.65
C ARG A 63 9.05 -13.27 24.55
N ARG A 64 7.83 -12.83 24.22
CA ARG A 64 6.59 -13.13 24.96
C ARG A 64 5.89 -14.40 24.45
N GLU A 65 6.44 -15.05 23.42
CA GLU A 65 5.80 -16.19 22.73
C GLU A 65 4.36 -15.86 22.26
N ASP A 66 4.12 -14.61 21.88
CA ASP A 66 2.82 -14.14 21.39
C ASP A 66 2.69 -14.46 19.90
N GLU A 67 2.26 -15.69 19.60
CA GLU A 67 2.11 -16.20 18.24
C GLU A 67 1.21 -15.31 17.36
N LEU A 68 0.16 -14.72 17.94
CA LEU A 68 -0.76 -13.84 17.23
C LEU A 68 -0.04 -12.61 16.71
N ARG A 69 0.68 -11.90 17.59
CA ARG A 69 1.42 -10.69 17.21
C ARG A 69 2.61 -11.01 16.31
N ILE A 70 3.25 -12.16 16.47
CA ILE A 70 4.29 -12.64 15.54
C ILE A 70 3.72 -12.78 14.12
N ALA A 71 2.59 -13.49 13.98
CA ALA A 71 1.94 -13.70 12.69
C ALA A 71 1.51 -12.36 12.05
N CYS A 72 0.90 -11.46 12.82
CA CYS A 72 0.50 -10.14 12.33
C CYS A 72 1.71 -9.29 11.91
N ALA A 73 2.80 -9.28 12.68
CA ALA A 73 4.01 -8.55 12.31
C ALA A 73 4.62 -9.08 11.02
N GLN A 74 4.69 -10.39 10.83
CA GLN A 74 5.21 -10.99 9.60
C GLN A 74 4.35 -10.64 8.38
N LEU A 75 3.02 -10.66 8.51
CA LEU A 75 2.11 -10.22 7.45
C LEU A 75 2.33 -8.74 7.11
N LEU A 76 2.42 -7.87 8.12
CA LEU A 76 2.58 -6.43 7.92
C LEU A 76 3.98 -6.05 7.40
N LEU A 77 5.04 -6.79 7.77
CA LEU A 77 6.38 -6.63 7.19
C LEU A 77 6.41 -7.02 5.72
N ASN A 78 5.77 -8.15 5.35
CA ASN A 78 5.62 -8.51 3.93
C ASN A 78 4.79 -7.47 3.16
N SER A 79 3.75 -6.94 3.79
CA SER A 79 2.94 -5.85 3.23
C SER A 79 3.77 -4.57 3.03
N SER A 80 4.72 -4.29 3.93
CA SER A 80 5.65 -3.16 3.80
C SER A 80 6.60 -3.34 2.61
N ASN A 81 7.00 -4.58 2.30
CA ASN A 81 7.74 -4.88 1.07
C ASN A 81 6.87 -4.66 -0.18
N SER A 82 5.60 -5.09 -0.17
CA SER A 82 4.66 -4.82 -1.26
C SER A 82 4.47 -3.31 -1.48
N PHE A 83 4.41 -2.51 -0.42
CA PHE A 83 4.39 -1.06 -0.52
C PHE A 83 5.65 -0.51 -1.22
N GLY A 84 6.84 -0.96 -0.81
CA GLY A 84 8.09 -0.59 -1.48
C GLY A 84 8.11 -0.96 -2.97
N VAL A 85 7.57 -2.12 -3.33
CA VAL A 85 7.40 -2.55 -4.73
C VAL A 85 6.44 -1.63 -5.49
N ALA A 86 5.31 -1.25 -4.89
CA ALA A 86 4.35 -0.34 -5.54
C ALA A 86 5.00 1.02 -5.85
N VAL A 87 5.81 1.55 -4.93
CA VAL A 87 6.61 2.77 -5.16
C VAL A 87 7.61 2.56 -6.29
N ALA A 88 8.38 1.47 -6.27
CA ALA A 88 9.41 1.19 -7.28
C ALA A 88 8.81 1.03 -8.68
N VAL A 89 7.69 0.31 -8.79
CA VAL A 89 6.98 0.09 -10.05
C VAL A 89 6.44 1.41 -10.62
N LEU A 90 5.85 2.26 -9.77
CA LEU A 90 5.44 3.59 -10.19
C LEU A 90 6.65 4.42 -10.64
N ARG A 91 7.73 4.43 -9.85
CA ARG A 91 8.97 5.15 -10.17
C ARG A 91 9.58 4.73 -11.52
N MET A 92 9.39 3.48 -11.93
CA MET A 92 9.81 2.95 -13.23
C MET A 92 8.87 3.29 -14.41
N GLY A 93 7.80 4.07 -14.20
CA GLY A 93 6.89 4.51 -15.27
C GLY A 93 5.62 3.68 -15.42
N TYR A 94 5.43 2.63 -14.60
CA TYR A 94 4.24 1.78 -14.68
C TYR A 94 3.15 2.36 -13.79
N VAL A 95 2.17 3.04 -14.38
CA VAL A 95 1.11 3.72 -13.60
C VAL A 95 -0.12 2.86 -13.30
N LEU A 96 -0.33 1.75 -14.00
CA LEU A 96 -1.44 0.83 -13.74
C LEU A 96 -1.07 -0.23 -12.68
N GLN A 97 0.19 -0.66 -12.65
CA GLN A 97 0.64 -1.82 -11.88
C GLN A 97 0.69 -1.57 -10.36
N PRO A 98 0.95 -0.35 -9.84
CA PRO A 98 0.98 -0.11 -8.40
C PRO A 98 -0.33 -0.48 -7.70
N GLY A 99 -1.48 -0.23 -8.34
CA GLY A 99 -2.78 -0.58 -7.77
C GLY A 99 -2.98 -2.08 -7.56
N ILE A 100 -2.42 -2.93 -8.45
CA ILE A 100 -2.44 -4.39 -8.30
C ILE A 100 -1.63 -4.81 -7.07
N VAL A 101 -0.45 -4.22 -6.89
CA VAL A 101 0.44 -4.51 -5.75
C VAL A 101 -0.19 -4.04 -4.43
N ILE A 102 -0.75 -2.82 -4.42
CA ILE A 102 -1.47 -2.27 -3.26
C ILE A 102 -2.67 -3.16 -2.91
N ARG A 103 -3.40 -3.68 -3.91
CA ARG A 103 -4.54 -4.57 -3.66
C ARG A 103 -4.13 -5.84 -2.91
N SER A 104 -3.00 -6.44 -3.24
CA SER A 104 -2.45 -7.60 -2.51
C SER A 104 -2.03 -7.21 -1.08
N MET A 105 -1.41 -6.04 -0.91
CA MET A 105 -1.07 -5.50 0.41
C MET A 105 -2.31 -5.34 1.32
N LEU A 106 -3.45 -4.88 0.76
CA LEU A 106 -4.70 -4.75 1.52
C LEU A 106 -5.22 -6.09 2.07
N GLU A 107 -4.96 -7.22 1.41
CA GLU A 107 -5.33 -8.53 1.93
C GLU A 107 -4.57 -8.90 3.20
N ALA A 108 -3.26 -8.68 3.22
CA ALA A 108 -2.45 -8.93 4.40
C ALA A 108 -2.78 -7.96 5.55
N VAL A 109 -3.06 -6.69 5.24
CA VAL A 109 -3.57 -5.71 6.21
C VAL A 109 -4.90 -6.16 6.81
N SER A 110 -5.88 -6.53 5.98
CA SER A 110 -7.20 -6.97 6.47
C SER A 110 -7.12 -8.22 7.34
N THR A 111 -6.22 -9.14 7.00
CA THR A 111 -6.00 -10.39 7.72
C THR A 111 -5.41 -10.12 9.08
N SER A 112 -4.43 -9.21 9.15
CA SER A 112 -3.85 -8.76 10.42
C SER A 112 -4.90 -8.08 11.31
N LEU A 113 -5.68 -7.15 10.76
CA LEU A 113 -6.77 -6.48 11.50
C LEU A 113 -7.81 -7.48 12.00
N HIS A 114 -8.15 -8.50 11.20
CA HIS A 114 -9.08 -9.55 11.59
C HIS A 114 -8.55 -10.38 12.75
N LEU A 115 -7.31 -10.87 12.64
CA LEU A 115 -6.68 -11.69 13.68
C LEU A 115 -6.56 -10.95 15.01
N LEU A 116 -6.21 -9.67 14.99
CA LEU A 116 -6.12 -8.83 16.19
C LEU A 116 -7.47 -8.64 16.90
N GLN A 117 -8.57 -8.63 16.14
CA GLN A 117 -9.93 -8.53 16.69
C GLN A 117 -10.55 -9.88 17.04
N LYS A 118 -10.09 -10.95 16.40
CA LYS A 118 -10.58 -12.33 16.59
C LYS A 118 -9.39 -13.28 16.76
N PRO A 119 -8.69 -13.24 17.91
CA PRO A 119 -7.53 -14.10 18.16
C PRO A 119 -7.79 -15.60 17.99
N GLY A 120 -9.02 -16.05 18.25
CA GLY A 120 -9.41 -17.45 18.09
C GLY A 120 -9.32 -17.99 16.66
N ASP A 121 -9.26 -17.13 15.65
CA ASP A 121 -9.12 -17.53 14.24
C ASP A 121 -7.66 -17.77 13.82
N LEU A 122 -6.69 -17.61 14.74
CA LEU A 122 -5.25 -17.83 14.47
C LEU A 122 -4.97 -19.23 13.93
N GLN A 123 -5.61 -20.26 14.49
CA GLN A 123 -5.41 -21.64 14.05
C GLN A 123 -5.89 -21.84 12.60
N SER A 124 -7.03 -21.24 12.22
CA SER A 124 -7.51 -21.30 10.83
C SER A 124 -6.58 -20.56 9.87
N TYR A 125 -5.96 -19.47 10.32
CA TYR A 125 -4.93 -18.77 9.55
C TYR A 125 -3.68 -19.65 9.35
N GLN A 126 -3.14 -20.23 10.42
CA GLN A 126 -1.97 -21.11 10.38
C GLN A 126 -2.20 -22.35 9.49
N ASN A 127 -3.44 -22.86 9.47
CA ASN A 127 -3.84 -24.00 8.63
C ASN A 127 -4.28 -23.61 7.20
N HIS A 128 -4.17 -22.35 6.79
CA HIS A 128 -4.58 -21.85 5.48
C HIS A 128 -6.07 -22.07 5.14
N THR A 129 -6.94 -22.16 6.16
CA THR A 129 -8.39 -22.34 6.00
C THR A 129 -9.20 -21.07 6.27
N LEU A 130 -8.55 -20.02 6.76
CA LEU A 130 -9.17 -18.71 6.98
C LEU A 130 -9.61 -18.09 5.64
N GLN A 131 -10.90 -17.73 5.58
CA GLN A 131 -11.52 -17.22 4.35
C GLN A 131 -11.36 -15.71 4.22
N SER A 132 -10.78 -15.25 3.10
CA SER A 132 -10.56 -13.83 2.80
C SER A 132 -11.81 -12.92 2.96
N PRO A 133 -13.03 -13.34 2.55
CA PRO A 133 -14.22 -12.51 2.78
C PRO A 133 -14.48 -12.17 4.26
N LYS A 134 -14.11 -13.06 5.19
CA LYS A 134 -14.25 -12.81 6.64
C LYS A 134 -13.29 -11.72 7.11
N THR A 135 -12.03 -11.75 6.64
CA THR A 135 -11.02 -10.77 7.04
C THR A 135 -11.37 -9.39 6.51
N MET A 136 -11.90 -9.31 5.29
CA MET A 136 -12.42 -8.08 4.70
C MET A 136 -13.57 -7.47 5.52
N ALA A 137 -14.55 -8.28 5.92
CA ALA A 137 -15.66 -7.78 6.72
C ALA A 137 -15.20 -7.20 8.06
N ALA A 138 -14.21 -7.83 8.71
CA ALA A 138 -13.62 -7.31 9.94
C ALA A 138 -12.86 -5.99 9.72
N ALA A 139 -12.04 -5.91 8.66
CA ALA A 139 -11.29 -4.70 8.33
C ALA A 139 -12.21 -3.50 8.02
N LYS A 140 -13.28 -3.72 7.25
CA LYS A 140 -14.31 -2.69 6.95
C LYS A 140 -14.96 -2.13 8.22
N LYS A 141 -15.21 -2.99 9.21
CA LYS A 141 -15.80 -2.58 10.48
C LYS A 141 -14.81 -1.80 11.36
N ALA A 142 -13.54 -2.22 11.34
CA ALA A 142 -12.50 -1.66 12.18
C ALA A 142 -11.97 -0.31 11.68
N LEU A 143 -11.84 -0.15 10.37
CA LEU A 143 -11.32 1.05 9.71
C LEU A 143 -12.32 1.52 8.64
N PRO A 144 -13.15 2.54 8.93
CA PRO A 144 -14.17 3.02 8.00
C PRO A 144 -13.72 3.28 6.55
N PRO A 145 -12.54 3.88 6.25
CA PRO A 145 -12.14 4.11 4.86
C PRO A 145 -11.72 2.83 4.12
N PHE A 146 -11.44 1.73 4.84
CA PHE A 146 -10.89 0.51 4.25
C PHE A 146 -11.82 -0.10 3.18
N GLY A 147 -13.13 -0.08 3.43
CA GLY A 147 -14.09 -0.72 2.53
C GLY A 147 -14.20 -0.07 1.15
N GLN A 148 -14.19 1.26 1.12
CA GLN A 148 -14.23 2.04 -0.13
C GLN A 148 -12.95 1.82 -0.94
N LEU A 149 -11.79 1.90 -0.28
CA LEU A 149 -10.50 1.68 -0.92
C LEU A 149 -10.37 0.29 -1.52
N TYR A 150 -10.70 -0.74 -0.74
CA TYR A 150 -10.62 -2.12 -1.22
C TYR A 150 -11.53 -2.38 -2.43
N GLY A 151 -12.76 -1.85 -2.42
CA GLY A 151 -13.68 -1.91 -3.56
C GLY A 151 -13.07 -1.25 -4.78
N TYR A 152 -12.61 -0.01 -4.63
CA TYR A 152 -11.98 0.74 -5.71
C TYR A 152 -10.78 0.00 -6.34
N PHE A 153 -9.86 -0.54 -5.53
CA PHE A 153 -8.72 -1.29 -6.08
C PHE A 153 -9.13 -2.59 -6.76
N SER A 154 -10.14 -3.28 -6.23
CA SER A 154 -10.66 -4.50 -6.85
C SER A 154 -11.25 -4.21 -8.22
N ASP A 155 -12.11 -3.20 -8.32
CA ASP A 155 -12.86 -2.87 -9.54
C ASP A 155 -11.98 -2.27 -10.64
N ASN A 156 -10.97 -1.48 -10.27
CA ASN A 156 -10.16 -0.74 -11.23
C ASN A 156 -8.82 -1.40 -11.59
N PHE A 157 -8.26 -2.24 -10.70
CA PHE A 157 -6.92 -2.81 -10.87
C PHE A 157 -6.87 -4.33 -10.85
N ALA A 158 -7.63 -5.00 -9.98
CA ALA A 158 -7.64 -6.47 -9.94
C ALA A 158 -8.49 -7.06 -11.08
N HIS A 159 -9.58 -6.37 -11.43
CA HIS A 159 -10.45 -6.75 -12.53
C HIS A 159 -10.11 -5.94 -13.79
N ILE A 160 -10.29 -6.56 -14.96
CA ILE A 160 -10.12 -5.90 -16.25
C ILE A 160 -11.22 -4.85 -16.42
N GLY A 161 -10.91 -3.62 -16.02
CA GLY A 161 -11.79 -2.46 -16.08
C GLY A 161 -11.41 -1.45 -17.16
N GLN A 162 -11.91 -0.21 -17.01
CA GLN A 162 -11.64 0.88 -17.96
C GLN A 162 -10.14 1.18 -18.13
N LEU A 163 -9.38 1.10 -17.04
CA LEU A 163 -7.93 1.37 -17.05
C LEU A 163 -7.13 0.38 -17.92
N HIS A 164 -7.71 -0.78 -18.26
CA HIS A 164 -7.08 -1.82 -19.08
C HIS A 164 -7.42 -1.74 -20.56
N LYS A 165 -8.31 -0.81 -20.96
CA LYS A 165 -8.74 -0.67 -22.37
C LYS A 165 -7.76 0.10 -23.25
N SER A 166 -6.70 0.63 -22.66
CA SER A 166 -5.66 1.39 -23.38
C SER A 166 -4.28 0.94 -22.93
N VAL A 167 -3.33 0.93 -23.86
CA VAL A 167 -1.93 0.73 -23.52
C VAL A 167 -1.44 1.98 -22.81
N THR A 168 -0.92 1.81 -21.60
CA THR A 168 -0.24 2.91 -20.91
C THR A 168 1.26 2.78 -21.12
N PRO A 169 1.87 3.61 -21.98
CA PRO A 169 3.28 3.47 -22.31
C PRO A 169 4.16 3.83 -21.12
N VAL A 170 5.23 3.06 -20.95
CA VAL A 170 6.27 3.31 -19.97
C VAL A 170 7.20 4.37 -20.54
N ARG A 171 7.26 5.55 -19.92
CA ARG A 171 8.00 6.70 -20.43
C ARG A 171 8.44 7.63 -19.29
N GLU A 172 9.37 8.53 -19.61
CA GLU A 172 9.82 9.56 -18.68
C GLU A 172 8.67 10.48 -18.26
N TYR A 173 8.73 10.93 -17.02
CA TYR A 173 7.81 11.89 -16.45
C TYR A 173 8.28 13.31 -16.81
N THR A 174 7.53 13.99 -17.67
CA THR A 174 7.81 15.39 -18.05
C THR A 174 7.12 16.37 -17.12
N GLU A 175 5.97 15.98 -16.55
CA GLU A 175 5.15 16.78 -15.64
C GLU A 175 4.31 15.88 -14.73
N ARG A 176 3.68 16.46 -13.71
CA ARG A 176 2.70 15.76 -12.89
C ARG A 176 1.36 15.71 -13.62
N HIS A 177 1.02 14.51 -14.09
CA HIS A 177 -0.27 14.23 -14.72
C HIS A 177 -1.22 13.55 -13.72
N ALA A 178 -2.53 13.62 -13.96
CA ALA A 178 -3.56 13.10 -13.06
C ALA A 178 -3.30 11.65 -12.60
N ALA A 179 -2.91 10.74 -13.51
CA ALA A 179 -2.63 9.36 -13.14
C ALA A 179 -1.45 9.20 -12.16
N LEU A 180 -0.45 10.07 -12.22
CA LEU A 180 0.68 10.06 -11.28
C LEU A 180 0.20 10.54 -9.90
N ASP A 181 -0.53 11.66 -9.84
CA ASP A 181 -1.06 12.18 -8.57
C ASP A 181 -2.02 11.21 -7.88
N VAL A 182 -2.88 10.55 -8.66
CA VAL A 182 -3.78 9.50 -8.16
C VAL A 182 -2.99 8.33 -7.56
N ASN A 183 -1.95 7.85 -8.25
CA ASN A 183 -1.09 6.79 -7.71
C ASN A 183 -0.33 7.22 -6.45
N LEU A 184 0.13 8.48 -6.38
CA LEU A 184 0.76 9.02 -5.18
C LEU A 184 -0.24 9.10 -4.01
N GLY A 185 -1.49 9.49 -4.27
CA GLY A 185 -2.58 9.42 -3.29
C GLY A 185 -2.80 7.99 -2.77
N PHE A 186 -2.83 7.01 -3.65
CA PHE A 186 -2.92 5.58 -3.28
C PHE A 186 -1.76 5.11 -2.43
N LEU A 187 -0.53 5.52 -2.75
CA LEU A 187 0.64 5.20 -1.94
C LEU A 187 0.55 5.84 -0.54
N ARG A 188 0.09 7.08 -0.42
CA ARG A 188 -0.11 7.74 0.89
C ARG A 188 -1.11 6.99 1.76
N ILE A 189 -2.23 6.60 1.16
CA ILE A 189 -3.28 5.82 1.84
C ILE A 189 -2.75 4.44 2.24
N ALA A 190 -2.00 3.76 1.36
CA ALA A 190 -1.38 2.47 1.64
C ALA A 190 -0.39 2.55 2.81
N ALA A 191 0.49 3.56 2.81
CA ALA A 191 1.44 3.80 3.88
C ALA A 191 0.74 4.08 5.23
N TRP A 192 -0.34 4.86 5.19
CA TRP A 192 -1.18 5.11 6.37
C TRP A 192 -1.86 3.82 6.88
N LEU A 193 -2.44 3.02 5.98
CA LEU A 193 -3.08 1.74 6.34
C LEU A 193 -2.11 0.75 6.99
N LEU A 194 -0.86 0.73 6.52
CA LEU A 194 0.20 -0.05 7.16
C LEU A 194 0.50 0.45 8.57
N TYR A 195 0.67 1.76 8.74
CA TYR A 195 0.94 2.37 10.04
C TYR A 195 -0.19 2.11 11.04
N VAL A 196 -1.44 2.40 10.68
CA VAL A 196 -2.59 2.23 11.57
C VAL A 196 -2.77 0.78 11.98
N SER A 197 -2.45 -0.18 11.11
CA SER A 197 -2.54 -1.61 11.43
C SER A 197 -1.40 -2.06 12.33
N ALA A 198 -0.18 -1.55 12.11
CA ALA A 198 0.96 -1.79 13.00
C ALA A 198 0.70 -1.19 14.40
N GLU A 199 0.09 -0.01 14.46
CA GLU A 199 -0.31 0.65 15.70
C GLU A 199 -1.30 -0.19 16.51
N LEU A 200 -2.29 -0.81 15.86
CA LEU A 200 -3.21 -1.73 16.55
C LEU A 200 -2.47 -2.94 17.12
N ALA A 201 -1.57 -3.55 16.33
CA ALA A 201 -0.84 -4.74 16.73
C ALA A 201 0.05 -4.52 17.95
N PHE A 202 0.65 -3.34 18.05
CA PHE A 202 1.69 -3.00 19.03
C PHE A 202 1.37 -1.71 19.80
N ASN A 203 0.09 -1.50 20.08
CA ASN A 203 -0.40 -0.32 20.78
C ASN A 203 0.26 -0.16 22.16
N ASP A 204 0.50 -1.27 22.85
CA ASP A 204 1.13 -1.33 24.17
C ASP A 204 2.60 -0.88 24.19
N LEU A 205 3.21 -0.66 23.02
CA LEU A 205 4.57 -0.14 22.88
C LEU A 205 4.62 1.37 22.66
N LEU A 206 3.46 2.03 22.59
CA LEU A 206 3.36 3.44 22.28
C LEU A 206 2.83 4.20 23.49
N ASP A 207 3.53 5.27 23.87
CA ASP A 207 3.08 6.16 24.95
C ASP A 207 1.83 6.96 24.55
N GLN A 208 1.72 7.29 23.26
CA GLN A 208 0.63 8.10 22.70
C GLN A 208 0.17 7.54 21.35
N PRO A 209 -0.73 6.53 21.34
CA PRO A 209 -1.26 6.00 20.10
C PRO A 209 -2.16 7.04 19.40
N ARG A 210 -2.08 7.12 18.06
CA ARG A 210 -2.72 8.16 17.26
C ARG A 210 -4.14 7.81 16.81
N TYR A 211 -4.39 6.53 16.56
CA TYR A 211 -5.61 6.01 15.93
C TYR A 211 -6.36 5.03 16.83
N TRP A 212 -5.66 4.23 17.63
CA TRP A 212 -6.28 3.20 18.46
C TRP A 212 -6.19 3.54 19.95
N GLN A 213 -7.35 3.66 20.59
CA GLN A 213 -7.43 3.89 22.03
C GLN A 213 -7.83 2.60 22.75
N PRO A 214 -7.18 2.26 23.88
CA PRO A 214 -7.57 1.10 24.68
C PRO A 214 -8.97 1.32 25.27
N VAL A 215 -9.77 0.27 25.26
CA VAL A 215 -11.09 0.20 25.91
C VAL A 215 -11.15 -1.08 26.76
N GLU A 216 -12.20 -1.25 27.57
CA GLU A 216 -12.34 -2.40 28.48
C GLU A 216 -12.11 -3.75 27.80
N SER A 217 -12.58 -3.88 26.55
CA SER A 217 -12.35 -5.07 25.72
C SER A 217 -11.71 -4.68 24.38
N GLY A 218 -10.38 -4.59 24.38
CA GLY A 218 -9.57 -4.38 23.19
C GLY A 218 -9.32 -2.91 22.87
N TYR A 219 -9.51 -2.54 21.60
CA TYR A 219 -9.16 -1.22 21.08
C TYR A 219 -10.29 -0.65 20.21
N LYS A 220 -10.44 0.66 20.25
CA LYS A 220 -11.39 1.42 19.42
C LYS A 220 -10.63 2.36 18.50
N TYR A 221 -11.01 2.39 17.23
CA TYR A 221 -10.53 3.41 16.29
C TYR A 221 -11.12 4.77 16.66
N ASP A 222 -10.30 5.64 17.22
CA ASP A 222 -10.71 6.95 17.73
C ASP A 222 -9.60 8.01 17.57
N PRO A 223 -9.21 8.35 16.32
CA PRO A 223 -8.27 9.43 16.09
C PRO A 223 -8.84 10.79 16.48
N SER A 224 -7.96 11.68 16.94
CA SER A 224 -8.31 13.06 17.29
C SER A 224 -8.84 13.84 16.07
N ASN A 225 -9.55 14.96 16.31
CA ASN A 225 -10.04 15.82 15.22
C ASN A 225 -8.88 16.35 14.36
N ALA A 226 -7.79 16.78 14.99
CA ALA A 226 -6.59 17.23 14.27
C ALA A 226 -6.01 16.13 13.38
N GLU A 227 -6.01 14.88 13.86
CA GLU A 227 -5.55 13.72 13.09
C GLU A 227 -6.51 13.43 11.91
N ARG A 228 -7.82 13.57 12.11
CA ARG A 228 -8.82 13.42 11.03
C ARG A 228 -8.68 14.46 9.94
N ASP A 229 -8.44 15.71 10.33
CA ASP A 229 -8.25 16.81 9.37
C ASP A 229 -6.92 16.67 8.63
N TRP A 230 -5.86 16.27 9.34
CA TRP A 230 -4.59 15.92 8.73
C TRP A 230 -4.75 14.78 7.71
N MET A 231 -5.47 13.70 8.05
CA MET A 231 -5.71 12.58 7.11
C MET A 231 -6.41 13.03 5.83
N LYS A 232 -7.44 13.90 5.95
CA LYS A 232 -8.13 14.45 4.77
C LYS A 232 -7.17 15.21 3.85
N SER A 233 -6.33 16.07 4.44
CA SER A 233 -5.32 16.82 3.69
C SER A 233 -4.24 15.90 3.11
N TYR A 234 -3.83 14.88 3.85
CA TYR A 234 -2.74 13.99 3.47
C TYR A 234 -3.14 13.05 2.33
N PHE A 235 -4.36 12.53 2.33
CA PHE A 235 -4.81 11.64 1.26
C PHE A 235 -4.95 12.38 -0.06
N ASN A 236 -5.20 13.70 -0.04
CA ASN A 236 -5.34 14.56 -1.22
C ASN A 236 -6.09 13.85 -2.36
N LEU A 237 -7.17 13.15 -2.01
CA LEU A 237 -8.07 12.56 -2.99
C LEU A 237 -8.81 13.75 -3.57
N ALA A 238 -8.39 14.24 -4.73
CA ALA A 238 -9.26 15.04 -5.57
C ALA A 238 -10.60 14.27 -5.63
N ASP A 239 -11.69 14.95 -5.27
CA ASP A 239 -13.02 14.33 -5.13
C ASP A 239 -13.24 13.33 -6.27
N VAL A 240 -13.17 12.05 -5.91
CA VAL A 240 -13.42 10.96 -6.85
C VAL A 240 -14.93 10.89 -6.94
N ASP A 241 -15.49 11.70 -7.84
CA ASP A 241 -16.88 11.61 -8.30
C ASP A 241 -17.15 10.25 -8.96
#